data_AF-N6U6P9-F1
#
_entry.id   AF-N6U6P9-F1
#
_cell.length_a   1.000
_cell.length_b   1.000
_cell.length_c   1.000
_cell.angle_alpha   90.00
_cell.angle_beta   90.00
_cell.angle_gamma   90.00
#
_symmetry.space_group_name_H-M   'P 1'
#
loop_
_entity.id
_entity.type
_entity.pdbx_description
1 polymer ?
#
loop_
_entity_poly.entity_id
_entity_poly.type
_entity_poly.pdbx_seq_one_letter_code
_entity_poly.pdbx_strand_id
1 'polypeptide(L)'
;MDLFPVVTIDLTDPKLVPEKPFYKRTRAALQSLEKFNVIINWEAHEESVCPSSVAKFFFDIGYKVKLCAPKFQSHIVYSVNTPTLDEATVEESDVVDFVEWLGMVCLDGHFSEDLNAYANQYTTPEPNVALGQVRTLQWRGFFHSHQIMKLIDYVREFNQNQDKLWSAVYVQGFSDAPVIEAKEEQSYYTNGDNGNICIFKKSHCWFCKFRRGAKQYK
;
A
#
# COMPACT_ATOMS: atom_id res chain seq x y z
N MET A 1 4.50 16.98 -23.79
CA MET A 1 5.37 17.02 -22.60
C MET A 1 6.23 15.78 -22.66
N ASP A 2 7.55 15.97 -22.62
CA ASP A 2 8.51 14.87 -22.74
C ASP A 2 8.36 13.92 -21.55
N LEU A 3 8.04 12.65 -21.85
CA LEU A 3 8.19 11.56 -20.89
C LEU A 3 9.68 11.50 -20.52
N PHE A 4 10.02 11.85 -19.29
CA PHE A 4 11.38 11.65 -18.79
C PHE A 4 11.72 10.16 -18.93
N PRO A 5 12.80 9.78 -19.64
CA PRO A 5 13.13 8.39 -19.85
C PRO A 5 13.49 7.72 -18.52
N VAL A 6 12.80 6.64 -18.17
CA VAL A 6 13.21 5.77 -17.06
C VAL A 6 14.48 5.03 -17.48
N VAL A 7 15.55 5.21 -16.70
CA VAL A 7 16.83 4.53 -16.93
C VAL A 7 16.94 3.33 -15.99
N THR A 8 16.91 2.13 -16.57
CA THR A 8 17.09 0.88 -15.83
C THR A 8 18.56 0.46 -15.81
N ILE A 9 19.12 0.28 -14.62
CA ILE A 9 20.46 -0.27 -14.42
C ILE A 9 20.34 -1.60 -13.68
N ASP A 10 20.66 -2.70 -14.35
CA ASP A 10 20.76 -4.02 -13.73
C ASP A 10 22.10 -4.14 -13.01
N LEU A 11 22.06 -4.15 -11.68
CA LEU A 11 23.26 -4.30 -10.84
C LEU A 11 23.89 -5.70 -10.93
N THR A 12 23.19 -6.68 -11.51
CA THR A 12 23.68 -8.05 -11.74
C THR A 12 24.27 -8.27 -13.13
N ASP A 13 24.21 -7.26 -14.02
CA ASP A 13 24.77 -7.36 -15.38
C ASP A 13 26.28 -7.64 -15.30
N PRO A 14 26.79 -8.71 -15.95
CA PRO A 14 28.22 -9.04 -15.96
C PRO A 14 29.11 -7.93 -16.57
N LYS A 15 28.53 -6.94 -17.25
CA LYS A 15 29.24 -5.74 -17.75
C LYS A 15 29.44 -4.68 -16.67
N LEU A 16 28.68 -4.72 -15.58
CA LEU A 16 28.75 -3.78 -14.45
C LEU A 16 29.78 -4.21 -13.39
N VAL A 17 30.92 -4.73 -13.84
CA VAL A 17 32.05 -5.11 -12.99
C VAL A 17 33.07 -3.97 -12.98
N PRO A 18 33.74 -3.70 -11.83
CA PRO A 18 34.83 -2.73 -11.78
C PRO A 18 35.81 -2.88 -12.95
N GLU A 19 36.37 -1.76 -13.39
CA GLU A 19 37.26 -1.63 -14.56
C GLU A 19 36.64 -1.80 -15.96
N LYS A 20 35.43 -2.36 -16.12
CA LYS A 20 34.80 -2.44 -17.44
C LYS A 20 34.32 -1.07 -17.93
N PRO A 21 34.34 -0.80 -19.27
CA PRO A 21 33.90 0.48 -19.82
C PRO A 21 32.46 0.85 -19.43
N PHE A 22 31.57 -0.14 -19.38
CA PHE A 22 30.18 0.07 -18.97
C PHE A 22 30.08 0.55 -17.52
N TYR A 23 30.76 -0.12 -16.58
CA TYR A 23 30.85 0.30 -15.18
C TYR A 23 31.42 1.72 -15.02
N LYS A 24 32.54 2.03 -15.69
CA LYS A 24 33.17 3.36 -15.60
C LYS A 24 32.23 4.47 -16.08
N ARG A 25 31.56 4.25 -17.21
CA ARG A 25 30.59 5.21 -17.77
C ARG A 25 29.37 5.39 -16.85
N THR A 26 28.78 4.30 -16.38
CA THR A 26 27.62 4.35 -15.47
C THR A 26 27.96 5.08 -14.17
N ARG A 27 29.11 4.76 -13.57
CA ARG A 27 29.58 5.42 -12.34
C ARG A 27 29.79 6.93 -12.54
N ALA A 28 30.44 7.33 -13.63
CA ALA A 28 30.67 8.75 -13.94
C ALA A 28 29.34 9.52 -14.10
N ALA A 29 28.36 8.93 -14.79
CA ALA A 29 27.04 9.51 -14.94
C ALA A 29 26.30 9.63 -13.59
N LEU A 30 26.32 8.59 -12.76
CA LEU A 30 25.70 8.63 -11.43
C LEU A 30 26.36 9.67 -10.50
N GLN A 31 27.67 9.88 -10.63
CA GLN A 31 28.39 10.89 -9.85
C GLN A 31 28.07 12.34 -10.25
N SER A 32 27.56 12.56 -11.47
CA SER A 32 27.09 13.88 -11.90
C SER A 32 25.66 14.21 -11.44
N LEU A 33 24.93 13.26 -10.87
CA LEU A 33 23.58 13.49 -10.38
C LEU A 33 23.59 14.34 -9.12
N GLU A 34 22.51 15.10 -8.92
CA GLU A 34 22.26 15.79 -7.67
C GLU A 34 22.07 14.80 -6.52
N LYS A 35 22.43 15.24 -5.30
CA LYS A 35 22.23 14.44 -4.10
C LYS A 35 20.75 14.44 -3.72
N PHE A 36 20.26 13.28 -3.31
CA PHE A 36 18.90 13.11 -2.83
C PHE A 36 18.88 12.26 -1.55
N ASN A 37 17.75 12.30 -0.85
CA ASN A 37 17.53 11.47 0.32
C ASN A 37 16.99 10.11 -0.11
N VAL A 38 17.46 9.05 0.55
CA VAL A 38 16.98 7.69 0.32
C VAL A 38 16.35 7.13 1.58
N ILE A 39 15.25 6.40 1.41
CA ILE A 39 14.68 5.56 2.45
C ILE A 39 15.21 4.15 2.21
N ILE A 40 15.78 3.55 3.24
CA ILE A 40 16.36 2.21 3.17
C ILE A 40 15.62 1.31 4.16
N ASN A 41 15.12 0.19 3.66
CA ASN A 41 14.70 -0.95 4.47
C ASN A 41 15.52 -2.15 4.01
N TRP A 42 16.17 -2.82 4.96
CA TRP A 42 17.12 -3.87 4.68
C TRP A 42 16.92 -5.00 5.67
N GLU A 43 16.76 -6.20 5.12
CA GLU A 43 16.75 -7.45 5.85
C GLU A 43 18.08 -8.15 5.59
N ALA A 44 18.80 -8.47 6.66
CA ALA A 44 20.04 -9.20 6.53
C ALA A 44 19.75 -10.65 6.11
N HIS A 45 20.58 -11.20 5.22
CA HIS A 45 20.46 -12.60 4.81
C HIS A 45 20.84 -13.57 5.94
N GLU A 46 21.68 -13.13 6.87
CA GLU A 46 22.13 -13.92 8.02
C GLU A 46 21.58 -13.33 9.32
N GLU A 47 21.01 -14.17 10.18
CA GLU A 47 20.47 -13.75 11.50
C GLU A 47 21.56 -13.19 12.44
N SER A 48 22.82 -13.56 12.21
CA SER A 48 23.99 -13.09 12.96
C SER A 48 24.27 -11.61 12.75
N VAL A 49 23.75 -11.02 11.66
CA VAL A 49 24.04 -9.65 11.27
C VAL A 49 23.03 -8.71 11.92
N CYS A 50 23.54 -7.77 12.70
CA CYS A 50 22.70 -6.79 13.38
C CYS A 50 21.91 -5.94 12.35
N PRO A 51 20.57 -5.84 12.47
CA PRO A 51 19.75 -5.04 11.55
C PRO A 51 20.16 -3.57 11.47
N SER A 52 20.75 -3.01 12.52
CA SER A 52 21.24 -1.63 12.53
C SER A 52 22.60 -1.44 11.85
N SER A 53 23.24 -2.51 11.37
CA SER A 53 24.55 -2.43 10.71
C SER A 53 24.50 -1.61 9.41
N VAL A 54 23.38 -1.64 8.67
CA VAL A 54 23.16 -0.76 7.50
C VAL A 54 23.20 0.72 7.88
N ALA A 55 22.59 1.09 9.00
CA ALA A 55 22.61 2.47 9.50
C ALA A 55 24.04 2.89 9.87
N LYS A 56 24.79 2.01 10.53
CA LYS A 56 26.20 2.24 10.87
C LYS A 56 27.07 2.40 9.62
N PHE A 57 26.89 1.56 8.60
CA PHE A 57 27.65 1.63 7.35
C PHE A 57 27.53 3.02 6.70
N PHE A 58 26.31 3.55 6.55
CA PHE A 58 26.10 4.88 5.97
C PHE A 58 26.64 6.01 6.85
N PHE A 59 26.55 5.86 8.17
CA PHE A 59 27.13 6.83 9.11
C PHE A 59 28.65 6.88 9.01
N ASP A 60 29.32 5.72 8.98
CA ASP A 60 30.77 5.60 8.94
C ASP A 60 31.38 6.21 7.66
N ILE A 61 30.63 6.19 6.54
CA ILE A 61 31.05 6.83 5.28
C ILE A 61 30.56 8.28 5.13
N GLY A 62 30.02 8.88 6.20
CA GLY A 62 29.75 10.31 6.31
C GLY A 62 28.33 10.78 5.93
N TYR A 63 27.36 9.87 5.78
CA TYR A 63 25.96 10.26 5.57
C TYR A 63 25.24 10.57 6.88
N LYS A 64 24.26 11.48 6.81
CA LYS A 64 23.29 11.70 7.89
C LYS A 64 22.27 10.58 7.88
N VAL A 65 22.22 9.81 8.96
CA VAL A 65 21.30 8.68 9.11
C VAL A 65 20.26 8.98 10.17
N LYS A 66 19.00 8.66 9.88
CA LYS A 66 17.88 8.79 10.81
C LYS A 66 17.07 7.50 10.81
N LEU A 67 16.83 6.95 12.00
CA LEU A 67 15.90 5.85 12.16
C LEU A 67 14.45 6.37 11.95
N CYS A 68 13.73 5.73 11.03
CA CYS A 68 12.34 6.04 10.72
C CYS A 68 11.45 4.88 11.17
N ALA A 69 10.86 5.00 12.37
CA ALA A 69 9.92 4.00 12.87
C ALA A 69 8.53 4.16 12.19
N PRO A 70 7.83 3.05 11.90
CA PRO A 70 6.45 3.11 11.45
C PRO A 70 5.55 3.82 12.47
N LYS A 71 4.64 4.66 11.99
CA LYS A 71 3.60 5.28 12.80
C LYS A 71 2.39 4.36 12.87
N PHE A 72 1.76 4.26 14.03
CA PHE A 72 0.55 3.49 14.25
C PHE A 72 -0.58 4.40 14.71
N GLN A 73 -1.78 4.16 14.19
CA GLN A 73 -3.02 4.78 14.64
C GLN A 73 -4.15 3.76 14.60
N SER A 74 -5.14 3.94 15.47
CA SER A 74 -6.34 3.12 15.47
C SER A 74 -7.54 3.93 15.92
N HIS A 75 -8.70 3.63 15.36
CA HIS A 75 -9.99 4.16 15.80
C HIS A 75 -11.05 3.06 15.76
N ILE A 76 -12.18 3.34 16.42
CA ILE A 76 -13.34 2.46 16.43
C ILE A 76 -14.54 3.29 16.03
N VAL A 77 -15.26 2.83 15.02
CA VAL A 77 -16.57 3.35 14.65
C VAL A 77 -17.63 2.46 15.29
N TYR A 78 -18.55 3.08 16.03
CA TYR A 78 -19.60 2.40 16.78
C TYR A 78 -20.94 2.52 16.05
N SER A 79 -21.84 1.58 16.30
CA SER A 79 -23.24 1.64 15.83
C SER A 79 -23.36 1.86 14.33
N VAL A 80 -22.53 1.15 13.55
CA VAL A 80 -22.46 1.28 12.09
C VAL A 80 -23.07 0.06 11.43
N ASN A 81 -23.88 0.25 10.39
CA ASN A 81 -24.32 -0.87 9.58
C ASN A 81 -23.20 -1.25 8.59
N THR A 82 -23.06 -2.54 8.31
CA THR A 82 -22.10 -3.05 7.33
C THR A 82 -22.86 -3.65 6.15
N PRO A 83 -22.48 -3.34 4.90
CA PRO A 83 -23.05 -4.01 3.74
C PRO A 83 -22.75 -5.50 3.79
N THR A 84 -23.62 -6.31 3.18
CA THR A 84 -23.50 -7.77 3.17
C THR A 84 -23.05 -8.24 1.80
N LEU A 85 -21.91 -8.95 1.75
CA LEU A 85 -21.46 -9.65 0.55
C LEU A 85 -21.96 -11.10 0.57
N ASP A 86 -23.05 -11.42 -0.13
CA ASP A 86 -23.52 -12.80 -0.23
C ASP A 86 -22.64 -13.60 -1.21
N GLU A 87 -21.92 -14.59 -0.70
CA GLU A 87 -20.99 -15.40 -1.49
C GLU A 87 -21.66 -16.12 -2.68
N ALA A 88 -22.97 -16.37 -2.62
CA ALA A 88 -23.70 -17.04 -3.70
C ALA A 88 -24.17 -16.10 -4.82
N THR A 89 -24.36 -14.81 -4.54
CA THR A 89 -24.98 -13.86 -5.47
C THR A 89 -24.20 -12.56 -5.68
N VAL A 90 -23.04 -12.39 -5.03
CA VAL A 90 -22.24 -11.16 -5.08
C VAL A 90 -21.88 -10.79 -6.52
N GLU A 91 -22.18 -9.55 -6.87
CA GLU A 91 -21.74 -8.92 -8.12
C GLU A 91 -20.54 -8.00 -7.88
N GLU A 92 -19.87 -7.59 -8.97
CA GLU A 92 -18.72 -6.68 -8.86
C GLU A 92 -19.11 -5.34 -8.24
N SER A 93 -20.30 -4.83 -8.54
CA SER A 93 -20.84 -3.59 -7.94
C SER A 93 -20.96 -3.68 -6.43
N ASP A 94 -21.39 -4.83 -5.89
CA ASP A 94 -21.53 -5.02 -4.44
C ASP A 94 -20.17 -4.93 -3.74
N VAL A 95 -19.14 -5.48 -4.37
CA VAL A 95 -17.77 -5.40 -3.85
C VAL A 95 -17.26 -3.97 -3.92
N VAL A 96 -17.55 -3.23 -5.00
CA VAL A 96 -17.18 -1.81 -5.14
C VAL A 96 -17.85 -0.96 -4.07
N ASP A 97 -19.15 -1.12 -3.85
CA ASP A 97 -19.92 -0.41 -2.83
C ASP A 97 -19.39 -0.72 -1.43
N PHE A 98 -19.04 -1.98 -1.16
CA PHE A 98 -18.41 -2.38 0.09
C PHE A 98 -17.04 -1.72 0.29
N VAL A 99 -16.22 -1.63 -0.77
CA VAL A 99 -14.91 -0.97 -0.72
C VAL A 99 -15.05 0.53 -0.50
N GLU A 100 -16.01 1.20 -1.13
CA GLU A 100 -16.30 2.62 -0.90
C GLU A 100 -16.75 2.85 0.55
N TRP A 101 -17.65 2.00 1.06
CA TRP A 101 -18.08 2.04 2.46
C TRP A 101 -16.90 1.87 3.43
N LEU A 102 -15.97 0.94 3.17
CA LEU A 102 -14.75 0.80 3.97
C LEU A 102 -13.89 2.08 3.95
N GLY A 103 -13.82 2.75 2.81
CA GLY A 103 -13.17 4.06 2.69
C GLY A 103 -13.78 5.08 3.64
N MET A 104 -15.11 5.17 3.69
CA MET A 104 -15.83 6.04 4.61
C MET A 104 -15.55 5.70 6.07
N VAL A 105 -15.55 4.42 6.44
CA VAL A 105 -15.18 3.98 7.80
C VAL A 105 -13.74 4.37 8.16
N CYS A 106 -12.80 4.22 7.23
CA CYS A 106 -11.40 4.54 7.47
C CYS A 106 -11.14 6.04 7.65
N LEU A 107 -11.98 6.88 7.04
CA LEU A 107 -11.92 8.33 7.14
C LEU A 107 -12.72 8.90 8.34
N ASP A 108 -13.29 8.03 9.19
CA ASP A 108 -14.21 8.41 10.27
C ASP A 108 -15.41 9.23 9.73
N GLY A 109 -15.90 8.81 8.56
CA GLY A 109 -17.02 9.43 7.88
C GLY A 109 -18.33 9.25 8.66
N HIS A 110 -19.19 10.27 8.60
CA HIS A 110 -20.52 10.20 9.18
C HIS A 110 -21.50 9.50 8.25
N PHE A 111 -22.14 8.45 8.75
CA PHE A 111 -23.28 7.78 8.11
C PHE A 111 -24.56 8.39 8.67
N SER A 112 -25.27 9.18 7.86
CA SER A 112 -26.51 9.87 8.26
C SER A 112 -27.59 9.61 7.23
N GLU A 113 -28.76 9.16 7.69
CA GLU A 113 -29.98 9.07 6.89
C GLU A 113 -30.78 10.39 6.92
N ASP A 114 -30.38 11.36 7.74
CA ASP A 114 -31.05 12.65 7.80
C ASP A 114 -30.77 13.47 6.54
N LEU A 115 -31.79 13.58 5.69
CA LEU A 115 -31.79 14.39 4.47
C LEU A 115 -31.56 15.89 4.72
N ASN A 116 -31.70 16.36 5.97
CA ASN A 116 -31.42 17.74 6.38
C ASN A 116 -29.97 17.94 6.86
N ALA A 117 -29.19 16.87 6.99
CA ALA A 117 -27.77 16.97 7.35
C ALA A 117 -26.98 17.53 6.16
N TYR A 118 -26.59 18.80 6.25
CA TYR A 118 -25.84 19.53 5.21
C TYR A 118 -24.43 18.94 4.94
N ALA A 119 -23.93 18.03 5.78
CA ALA A 119 -22.52 17.67 5.84
C ALA A 119 -22.13 16.34 5.16
N ASN A 120 -23.02 15.34 5.05
CA ASN A 120 -22.77 14.07 4.34
C ASN A 120 -24.09 13.29 4.12
N GLN A 121 -24.34 12.85 2.88
CA GLN A 121 -25.50 12.05 2.49
C GLN A 121 -25.15 10.57 2.26
N TYR A 122 -23.94 10.14 2.62
CA TYR A 122 -23.52 8.76 2.37
C TYR A 122 -24.24 7.82 3.34
N THR A 123 -25.06 6.93 2.79
CA THR A 123 -25.77 5.88 3.51
C THR A 123 -25.08 4.54 3.30
N THR A 124 -25.17 3.64 4.27
CA THR A 124 -24.64 2.28 4.12
C THR A 124 -25.37 1.55 2.97
N PRO A 125 -24.65 0.98 1.99
CA PRO A 125 -25.24 0.20 0.91
C PRO A 125 -26.13 -0.94 1.41
N GLU A 126 -27.27 -1.17 0.76
CA GLU A 126 -28.17 -2.31 1.03
C GLU A 126 -27.82 -3.51 0.13
N PRO A 127 -27.98 -4.77 0.61
CA PRO A 127 -28.46 -5.15 1.93
C PRO A 127 -27.38 -4.98 3.01
N ASN A 128 -27.72 -4.37 4.15
CA ASN A 128 -26.80 -4.26 5.29
C ASN A 128 -27.31 -4.98 6.55
N VAL A 129 -26.37 -5.18 7.49
CA VAL A 129 -26.66 -5.70 8.82
C VAL A 129 -26.09 -4.78 9.88
N ALA A 130 -26.80 -4.65 11.00
CA ALA A 130 -26.34 -3.89 12.14
C ALA A 130 -25.05 -4.51 12.69
N LEU A 131 -23.96 -3.75 12.64
CA LEU A 131 -22.68 -4.14 13.22
C LEU A 131 -22.42 -3.27 14.46
N GLY A 132 -22.02 -3.90 15.55
CA GLY A 132 -21.79 -3.17 16.80
C GLY A 132 -20.63 -2.18 16.65
N GLN A 133 -19.48 -2.67 16.19
CA GLN A 133 -18.23 -1.91 16.15
C GLN A 133 -17.37 -2.35 14.97
N VAL A 134 -16.78 -1.38 14.27
CA VAL A 134 -15.69 -1.61 13.32
C VAL A 134 -14.42 -0.98 13.87
N ARG A 135 -13.36 -1.77 13.97
CA ARG A 135 -12.06 -1.31 14.43
C ARG A 135 -11.10 -1.18 13.26
N THR A 136 -10.51 0.00 13.13
CA THR A 136 -9.53 0.31 12.09
C THR A 136 -8.15 0.35 12.72
N LEU A 137 -7.20 -0.34 12.11
CA LEU A 137 -5.79 -0.38 12.52
C LEU A 137 -4.95 0.06 11.34
N GLN A 138 -4.19 1.15 11.49
CA GLN A 138 -3.42 1.73 10.41
C GLN A 138 -1.96 1.92 10.80
N TRP A 139 -1.08 1.36 9.99
CA TRP A 139 0.35 1.59 10.05
C TRP A 139 0.81 2.40 8.84
N ARG A 140 1.70 3.37 9.06
CA ARG A 140 2.35 4.17 8.01
C ARG A 140 3.86 4.06 8.14
N GLY A 141 4.52 3.56 7.11
CA GLY A 141 5.96 3.30 7.14
C GLY A 141 6.46 2.70 5.83
N PHE A 142 7.71 2.26 5.83
CA PHE A 142 8.33 1.60 4.69
C PHE A 142 8.45 0.10 4.98
N PHE A 143 7.59 -0.70 4.37
CA PHE A 143 7.46 -2.14 4.65
C PHE A 143 7.96 -2.96 3.48
N HIS A 144 8.52 -4.13 3.77
CA HIS A 144 8.80 -5.12 2.74
C HIS A 144 7.53 -5.88 2.35
N SER A 145 7.44 -6.30 1.08
CA SER A 145 6.29 -7.07 0.58
C SER A 145 6.04 -8.35 1.39
N HIS A 146 7.08 -9.04 1.86
CA HIS A 146 6.91 -10.24 2.69
C HIS A 146 6.26 -9.94 4.06
N GLN A 147 6.51 -8.77 4.64
CA GLN A 147 5.86 -8.35 5.91
C GLN A 147 4.37 -8.10 5.67
N ILE A 148 4.04 -7.48 4.53
CA ILE A 148 2.66 -7.26 4.12
C ILE A 148 1.95 -8.60 3.87
N MET A 149 2.60 -9.56 3.20
CA MET A 149 2.03 -10.90 2.99
C MET A 149 1.76 -11.61 4.32
N LYS A 150 2.71 -11.58 5.27
CA LYS A 150 2.51 -12.13 6.62
C LYS A 150 1.31 -11.49 7.34
N LEU A 151 1.11 -10.18 7.19
CA LEU A 151 -0.05 -9.48 7.77
C LEU A 151 -1.36 -9.95 7.12
N ILE A 152 -1.40 -10.05 5.79
CA ILE A 152 -2.56 -10.54 5.03
C ILE A 152 -2.94 -11.95 5.49
N ASP A 153 -1.96 -12.85 5.60
CA ASP A 153 -2.20 -14.23 6.05
C ASP A 153 -2.68 -14.26 7.50
N TYR A 154 -2.06 -13.48 8.40
CA TYR A 154 -2.50 -13.37 9.79
C TYR A 154 -3.95 -12.87 9.92
N VAL A 155 -4.34 -11.84 9.16
CA VAL A 155 -5.71 -11.30 9.20
C VAL A 155 -6.72 -12.30 8.64
N ARG A 156 -6.36 -13.04 7.59
CA ARG A 156 -7.20 -14.13 7.05
C ARG A 156 -7.44 -15.20 8.11
N GLU A 157 -6.39 -15.70 8.76
CA GLU A 157 -6.50 -16.69 9.82
C GLU A 157 -7.29 -16.17 11.03
N PHE A 158 -7.04 -14.93 11.44
CA PHE A 158 -7.78 -14.28 12.51
C PHE A 158 -9.29 -14.21 12.20
N ASN A 159 -9.65 -13.84 10.98
CA ASN A 159 -11.05 -13.76 10.55
C ASN A 159 -11.77 -15.11 10.71
N GLN A 160 -11.11 -16.20 10.29
CA GLN A 160 -11.63 -17.56 10.40
C GLN A 160 -11.73 -18.03 11.85
N ASN A 161 -10.66 -17.85 12.63
CA ASN A 161 -10.57 -18.31 14.02
C ASN A 161 -11.53 -17.59 14.97
N GLN A 162 -11.86 -16.33 14.67
CA GLN A 162 -12.75 -15.50 15.49
C GLN A 162 -14.18 -15.41 14.96
N ASP A 163 -14.50 -16.19 13.91
CA ASP A 163 -15.80 -16.22 13.22
C ASP A 163 -16.33 -14.81 12.92
N LYS A 164 -15.45 -13.94 12.43
CA LYS A 164 -15.82 -12.56 12.09
C LYS A 164 -16.63 -12.54 10.81
N LEU A 165 -17.60 -11.62 10.75
CA LEU A 165 -18.43 -11.43 9.56
C LEU A 165 -17.56 -11.10 8.32
N TRP A 166 -16.53 -10.29 8.52
CA TRP A 166 -15.50 -9.99 7.54
C TRP A 166 -14.29 -9.35 8.24
N SER A 167 -13.16 -9.34 7.53
CA SER A 167 -11.97 -8.54 7.83
C SER A 167 -11.38 -8.03 6.53
N ALA A 168 -10.74 -6.86 6.53
CA ALA A 168 -10.14 -6.29 5.32
C ALA A 168 -8.72 -5.80 5.57
N VAL A 169 -7.87 -5.92 4.54
CA VAL A 169 -6.51 -5.38 4.53
C VAL A 169 -6.35 -4.51 3.30
N TYR A 170 -6.17 -3.21 3.52
CA TYR A 170 -5.83 -2.25 2.48
C TYR A 170 -4.34 -1.93 2.53
N VAL A 171 -3.69 -1.94 1.38
CA VAL A 171 -2.26 -1.64 1.22
C VAL A 171 -2.13 -0.55 0.15
N GLN A 172 -1.56 0.58 0.55
CA GLN A 172 -1.22 1.68 -0.35
C GLN A 172 0.30 1.77 -0.47
N GLY A 173 0.79 1.85 -1.71
CA GLY A 173 2.19 2.12 -1.99
C GLY A 173 2.53 3.61 -2.01
N PHE A 174 3.72 3.92 -2.50
CA PHE A 174 4.21 5.29 -2.62
C PHE A 174 3.73 5.92 -3.93
N SER A 175 3.15 7.12 -3.86
CA SER A 175 2.68 7.86 -5.06
C SER A 175 3.84 8.35 -5.94
N ASP A 176 5.04 8.43 -5.38
CA ASP A 176 6.28 8.86 -6.03
C ASP A 176 7.22 7.70 -6.41
N ALA A 177 6.77 6.44 -6.28
CA ALA A 177 7.57 5.31 -6.73
C ALA A 177 7.66 5.28 -8.27
N PRO A 178 8.86 5.21 -8.87
CA PRO A 178 9.02 5.31 -10.33
C PRO A 178 8.40 4.10 -11.07
N VAL A 179 8.41 2.93 -10.44
CA VAL A 179 7.86 1.67 -10.96
C VAL A 179 7.15 0.95 -9.82
N ILE A 180 5.87 0.59 -10.00
CA ILE A 180 5.11 -0.19 -9.00
C ILE A 180 5.18 -1.68 -9.34
N GLU A 181 5.01 -1.99 -10.61
CA GLU A 181 4.96 -3.33 -11.16
C GLU A 181 6.00 -3.37 -12.27
N ALA A 182 6.76 -4.47 -12.38
CA ALA A 182 8.04 -4.53 -13.12
C ALA A 182 8.02 -4.07 -14.61
N LYS A 183 6.85 -3.74 -15.16
CA LYS A 183 6.63 -3.30 -16.53
C LYS A 183 5.79 -2.02 -16.66
N GLU A 184 5.40 -1.38 -15.56
CA GLU A 184 4.52 -0.20 -15.58
C GLU A 184 5.15 0.98 -14.84
N GLU A 185 5.54 2.01 -15.60
CA GLU A 185 5.96 3.31 -15.06
C GLU A 185 4.79 4.00 -14.34
N GLN A 186 5.08 4.72 -13.25
CA GLN A 186 4.08 5.57 -12.61
C GLN A 186 3.93 6.91 -13.33
N SER A 187 2.70 7.26 -13.65
CA SER A 187 2.34 8.58 -14.14
C SER A 187 2.17 9.53 -12.95
N TYR A 188 3.29 10.04 -12.43
CA TYR A 188 3.35 10.96 -11.28
C TYR A 188 2.36 12.14 -11.37
N TYR A 189 2.05 12.59 -12.59
CA TYR A 189 1.29 13.81 -12.84
C TYR A 189 -0.23 13.65 -13.00
N THR A 190 -0.79 12.43 -13.02
CA THR A 190 -2.22 12.25 -13.39
C THR A 190 -3.09 11.46 -12.41
N ASN A 191 -2.57 10.43 -11.74
CA ASN A 191 -3.13 9.82 -10.52
C ASN A 191 -2.29 8.58 -10.15
N GLY A 192 -1.56 8.63 -9.05
CA GLY A 192 -0.64 7.57 -8.58
C GLY A 192 -1.28 6.53 -7.67
N ASP A 193 -2.58 6.25 -7.81
CA ASP A 193 -3.26 5.28 -6.96
C ASP A 193 -2.70 3.87 -7.22
N ASN A 194 -2.03 3.33 -6.20
CA ASN A 194 -1.44 2.00 -6.17
C ASN A 194 -1.96 1.18 -4.99
N GLY A 195 -3.21 1.44 -4.63
CA GLY A 195 -3.94 0.74 -3.59
C GLY A 195 -4.33 -0.67 -4.02
N ASN A 196 -4.28 -1.60 -3.09
CA ASN A 196 -4.87 -2.93 -3.21
C ASN A 196 -5.63 -3.24 -1.93
N ILE A 197 -6.75 -3.94 -2.03
CA ILE A 197 -7.53 -4.37 -0.87
C ILE A 197 -7.88 -5.85 -0.97
N CYS A 198 -7.71 -6.55 0.14
CA CYS A 198 -8.22 -7.91 0.34
C CYS A 198 -9.38 -7.84 1.32
N ILE A 199 -10.52 -8.42 0.96
CA ILE A 199 -11.69 -8.58 1.85
C ILE A 199 -11.86 -10.07 2.11
N PHE A 200 -11.82 -10.45 3.38
CA PHE A 200 -11.94 -11.84 3.83
C PHE A 200 -13.32 -12.10 4.43
N LYS A 201 -13.96 -13.15 3.94
CA LYS A 201 -15.07 -13.84 4.61
C LYS A 201 -14.64 -15.25 5.01
N LYS A 202 -15.56 -16.01 5.61
CA LYS A 202 -15.28 -17.35 6.15
C LYS A 202 -14.76 -18.31 5.07
N SER A 203 -15.40 -18.31 3.90
CA SER A 203 -15.10 -19.22 2.79
C SER A 203 -14.53 -18.53 1.55
N HIS A 204 -14.64 -17.20 1.45
CA HIS A 204 -14.24 -16.45 0.26
C HIS A 204 -13.31 -15.28 0.56
N CYS A 205 -12.55 -14.87 -0.45
CA CYS A 205 -11.69 -13.69 -0.41
C CYS A 205 -11.88 -12.91 -1.72
N TRP A 206 -12.15 -11.62 -1.62
CA TRP A 206 -12.13 -10.71 -2.75
C TRP A 206 -10.83 -9.91 -2.74
N PHE A 207 -10.23 -9.73 -3.92
CA PHE A 207 -9.04 -8.92 -4.13
C PHE A 207 -9.36 -7.82 -5.14
N CYS A 208 -9.30 -6.57 -4.71
CA CYS A 208 -9.55 -5.43 -5.57
C CYS A 208 -8.25 -4.65 -5.74
N LYS A 209 -7.87 -4.42 -7.00
CA LYS A 209 -6.75 -3.55 -7.39
C LYS A 209 -7.33 -2.24 -7.85
N PHE A 210 -6.97 -1.14 -7.21
CA PHE A 210 -7.36 0.19 -7.66
C PHE A 210 -6.58 0.48 -8.93
N ARG A 211 -7.29 0.49 -10.07
CA ARG A 211 -6.69 0.71 -11.39
C ARG A 211 -6.83 2.17 -11.80
N ARG A 212 -5.82 2.64 -12.54
CA ARG A 212 -5.77 3.97 -13.14
C ARG A 212 -6.98 4.18 -14.07
N GLY A 213 -7.52 5.39 -14.09
CA GLY A 213 -8.35 5.84 -15.20
C GLY A 213 -7.48 5.97 -16.46
N ALA A 214 -7.82 5.29 -17.55
CA ALA A 214 -7.08 5.31 -18.83
C ALA A 214 -7.17 6.65 -19.60
N LYS A 215 -7.36 7.78 -18.92
CA LYS A 215 -7.37 9.09 -19.56
C LYS A 215 -5.94 9.60 -19.70
N GLN A 216 -5.29 9.17 -20.77
CA GLN A 216 -4.20 9.94 -21.35
C GLN A 216 -4.84 11.19 -21.97
N TYR A 217 -4.74 12.33 -21.30
CA TYR A 217 -5.05 13.61 -21.96
C TYR A 217 -3.99 13.82 -23.05
N LYS A 218 -4.45 13.81 -24.30
CA LYS A 218 -3.63 14.13 -25.48
C LYS A 218 -3.21 15.60 -25.47
#